data_AF-A0A504YZX5-F1
#
_entry.id   AF-A0A504YZX5-F1
#
_cell.length_a   1.000
_cell.length_b   1.000
_cell.length_c   1.000
_cell.angle_alpha   90.00
_cell.angle_beta   90.00
_cell.angle_gamma   90.00
#
_symmetry.space_group_name_H-M   'P 1'
#
loop_
_entity.id
_entity.type
_entity.pdbx_description
1 polymer ?
#
loop_
_entity_poly.entity_id
_entity_poly.type
_entity_poly.pdbx_seq_one_letter_code
_entity_poly.pdbx_strand_id
1 'polypeptide(L)'
;MNDLYFLHSLLEKREQYLFSAIAQITQSVSNRSLYHLWMMEISDLVQTAARAYAERLCSEQFANTINKIRADLNETTKESLSDLCRLYMLGSLAGPDAVEWAIMPASFSSYVRNEARCLSRKLSRDAPALCAAFNLTASMLRAPISGDWIEYNSKDGLCGEVIDWSPDIRGLT
;
A
#
# COMPACT_ATOMS: atom_id res chain seq x y z
N MET A 1 -12.28 4.35 23.60
CA MET A 1 -12.39 3.42 22.44
C MET A 1 -11.12 3.62 21.62
N ASN A 2 -10.28 2.60 21.47
CA ASN A 2 -8.93 2.74 20.91
C ASN A 2 -9.02 3.14 19.43
N ASP A 3 -8.43 4.26 19.03
CA ASP A 3 -8.53 4.80 17.67
C ASP A 3 -8.05 3.79 16.61
N LEU A 4 -7.04 2.97 16.96
CA LEU A 4 -6.55 1.90 16.09
C LEU A 4 -7.62 0.83 15.77
N TYR A 5 -8.43 0.43 16.76
CA TYR A 5 -9.51 -0.55 16.53
C TYR A 5 -10.59 0.03 15.62
N PHE A 6 -10.90 1.32 15.78
CA PHE A 6 -11.87 1.98 14.93
C PHE A 6 -11.38 2.03 13.48
N LEU A 7 -10.15 2.50 13.23
CA LEU A 7 -9.57 2.55 11.89
C LEU A 7 -9.45 1.15 11.25
N HIS A 8 -9.04 0.15 12.01
CA HIS A 8 -9.02 -1.24 11.55
C HIS A 8 -10.42 -1.71 11.11
N SER A 9 -11.45 -1.42 11.91
CA SER A 9 -12.83 -1.78 11.57
C SER A 9 -13.35 -1.13 10.29
N LEU A 10 -12.80 0.03 9.90
CA LEU A 10 -13.12 0.66 8.61
C LEU A 10 -12.49 -0.11 7.44
N LEU A 11 -11.26 -0.59 7.60
CA LEU A 11 -10.60 -1.44 6.62
C LEU A 11 -11.36 -2.76 6.44
N GLU A 12 -11.80 -3.38 7.53
CA GLU A 12 -12.68 -4.58 7.51
C GLU A 12 -13.97 -4.33 6.72
N LYS A 13 -14.67 -3.22 7.01
CA LYS A 13 -15.91 -2.88 6.32
C LYS A 13 -15.72 -2.63 4.83
N ARG A 14 -14.63 -1.97 4.44
CA ARG A 14 -14.30 -1.75 3.02
C ARG A 14 -14.00 -3.06 2.30
N GLU A 15 -13.19 -3.92 2.90
CA GLU A 15 -12.91 -5.26 2.36
C GLU A 15 -14.19 -6.07 2.18
N GLN A 16 -15.02 -6.17 3.22
CA GLN A 16 -16.28 -6.92 3.18
C GLN A 16 -17.23 -6.39 2.12
N TYR A 17 -17.31 -5.07 1.96
CA TYR A 17 -18.12 -4.44 0.92
C TYR A 17 -17.67 -4.86 -0.48
N LEU A 18 -16.36 -4.82 -0.76
CA LEU A 18 -15.81 -5.17 -2.07
C LEU A 18 -16.00 -6.66 -2.39
N PHE A 19 -15.74 -7.57 -1.45
CA PHE A 19 -16.00 -9.00 -1.68
C PHE A 19 -17.49 -9.32 -1.80
N SER A 20 -18.36 -8.61 -1.07
CA SER A 20 -19.81 -8.75 -1.23
C SER A 20 -20.27 -8.34 -2.63
N ALA A 21 -19.69 -7.27 -3.19
CA ALA A 21 -19.98 -6.85 -4.56
C ALA A 21 -19.54 -7.92 -5.58
N ILE A 22 -18.33 -8.50 -5.42
CA ILE A 22 -17.86 -9.61 -6.27
C ILE A 22 -18.79 -10.82 -6.17
N ALA A 23 -19.19 -11.20 -4.95
CA ALA A 23 -20.09 -12.33 -4.74
C ALA A 23 -21.45 -12.11 -5.41
N GLN A 24 -22.03 -10.91 -5.28
CA GLN A 24 -23.30 -10.57 -5.94
C GLN A 24 -23.21 -10.64 -7.46
N ILE A 25 -22.14 -10.08 -8.05
CA ILE A 25 -21.94 -10.11 -9.51
C ILE A 25 -21.77 -11.55 -10.00
N THR A 26 -20.94 -12.34 -9.32
CA THR A 26 -20.67 -13.73 -9.72
C THR A 26 -21.87 -14.66 -9.56
N GLN A 27 -22.73 -14.44 -8.54
CA GLN A 27 -23.98 -15.19 -8.37
C GLN A 27 -25.02 -14.89 -9.48
N SER A 28 -24.94 -13.72 -10.12
CA SER A 28 -25.86 -13.35 -11.20
C SER A 28 -25.55 -14.02 -12.55
N VAL A 29 -24.49 -14.84 -12.61
CA VAL A 29 -24.04 -15.51 -13.83
C VAL A 29 -24.79 -16.82 -14.04
N SER A 30 -25.74 -16.83 -14.98
CA SER A 30 -26.42 -18.05 -15.41
C SER A 30 -25.84 -18.65 -16.70
N ASN A 31 -25.37 -17.83 -17.65
CA ASN A 31 -25.01 -18.25 -19.01
C ASN A 31 -23.67 -17.68 -19.54
N ARG A 32 -22.87 -16.99 -18.72
CA ARG A 32 -21.56 -16.45 -19.13
C ARG A 32 -20.42 -17.32 -18.60
N SER A 33 -19.31 -17.38 -19.33
CA SER A 33 -18.08 -17.97 -18.82
C SER A 33 -17.58 -17.17 -17.63
N LEU A 34 -17.39 -17.82 -16.47
CA LEU A 34 -16.81 -17.20 -15.27
C LEU A 34 -15.46 -16.54 -15.57
N TYR A 35 -14.67 -17.16 -16.45
CA TYR A 35 -13.38 -16.61 -16.88
C TYR A 35 -13.55 -15.24 -17.57
N HIS A 36 -14.51 -15.11 -18.48
CA HIS A 36 -14.72 -13.86 -19.19
C HIS A 36 -15.17 -12.74 -18.24
N LEU A 37 -16.13 -13.03 -17.36
CA LEU A 37 -16.56 -12.08 -16.34
C LEU A 37 -15.37 -11.61 -15.51
N TRP A 38 -14.61 -12.56 -14.95
CA TRP A 38 -13.51 -12.28 -14.04
C TRP A 38 -12.40 -11.47 -14.72
N MET A 39 -11.98 -11.88 -15.92
CA MET A 39 -10.84 -11.28 -16.59
C MET A 39 -11.17 -9.99 -17.35
N MET A 40 -12.38 -9.87 -17.90
CA MET A 40 -12.71 -8.79 -18.84
C MET A 40 -13.65 -7.74 -18.25
N GLU A 41 -14.50 -8.11 -17.29
CA GLU A 41 -15.53 -7.19 -16.77
C GLU A 41 -15.21 -6.71 -15.34
N ILE A 42 -14.72 -7.60 -14.47
CA ILE A 42 -14.54 -7.28 -13.03
C ILE A 42 -13.09 -7.35 -12.55
N SER A 43 -12.10 -7.41 -13.44
CA SER A 43 -10.69 -7.53 -13.08
C SER A 43 -10.26 -6.43 -12.10
N ASP A 44 -10.63 -5.17 -12.36
CA ASP A 44 -10.29 -4.04 -11.49
C ASP A 44 -10.92 -4.17 -10.10
N LEU A 45 -12.17 -4.62 -10.03
CA LEU A 45 -12.85 -4.86 -8.75
C LEU A 45 -12.16 -5.97 -7.96
N VAL A 46 -11.73 -7.05 -8.61
CA VAL A 46 -10.99 -8.14 -7.97
C VAL A 46 -9.64 -7.66 -7.45
N GLN A 47 -8.88 -6.92 -8.27
CA GLN A 47 -7.60 -6.35 -7.85
C GLN A 47 -7.76 -5.36 -6.69
N THR A 48 -8.81 -4.55 -6.74
CA THR A 48 -9.18 -3.59 -5.68
C THR A 48 -9.54 -4.30 -4.38
N ALA A 49 -10.33 -5.38 -4.45
CA ALA A 49 -10.68 -6.21 -3.29
C ALA A 49 -9.46 -6.92 -2.70
N ALA A 50 -8.59 -7.47 -3.55
CA ALA A 50 -7.34 -8.09 -3.12
C ALA A 50 -6.41 -7.09 -2.41
N ARG A 51 -6.30 -5.87 -2.94
CA ARG A 51 -5.55 -4.79 -2.28
C ARG A 51 -6.18 -4.40 -0.94
N ALA A 52 -7.50 -4.24 -0.86
CA ALA A 52 -8.18 -3.93 0.38
C ALA A 52 -7.96 -5.01 1.46
N TYR A 53 -7.96 -6.29 1.08
CA TYR A 53 -7.61 -7.41 1.95
C TYR A 53 -6.19 -7.31 2.46
N ALA A 54 -5.21 -7.09 1.57
CA ALA A 54 -3.82 -6.94 1.95
C ALA A 54 -3.63 -5.75 2.90
N GLU A 55 -4.32 -4.64 2.65
CA GLU A 55 -4.24 -3.44 3.49
C GLU A 55 -4.77 -3.71 4.92
N ARG A 56 -5.92 -4.37 5.04
CA ARG A 56 -6.49 -4.81 6.33
C ARG A 56 -5.55 -5.80 7.02
N LEU A 57 -5.07 -6.83 6.32
CA LEU A 57 -4.18 -7.85 6.87
C LEU A 57 -2.89 -7.23 7.43
N CYS A 58 -2.27 -6.32 6.69
CA CYS A 58 -1.10 -5.58 7.17
C CYS A 58 -1.40 -4.79 8.44
N SER A 59 -2.56 -4.12 8.54
CA SER A 59 -2.93 -3.41 9.77
C SER A 59 -3.11 -4.36 10.97
N GLU A 60 -3.70 -5.53 10.74
CA GLU A 60 -3.87 -6.57 11.76
C GLU A 60 -2.51 -7.08 12.25
N GLN A 61 -1.62 -7.45 11.32
CA GLN A 61 -0.30 -7.97 11.66
C GLN A 61 0.59 -6.92 12.32
N PHE A 62 0.46 -5.65 11.93
CA PHE A 62 1.16 -4.55 12.60
C PHE A 62 0.71 -4.44 14.07
N ALA A 63 -0.60 -4.36 14.32
CA ALA A 63 -1.13 -4.29 15.68
C ALA A 63 -0.77 -5.52 16.52
N ASN A 64 -0.85 -6.73 15.95
CA ASN A 64 -0.47 -7.97 16.61
C ASN A 64 1.02 -8.00 16.96
N THR A 65 1.87 -7.51 16.07
CA THR A 65 3.32 -7.44 16.30
C THR A 65 3.64 -6.47 17.44
N ILE A 66 3.05 -5.26 17.43
CA ILE A 66 3.21 -4.29 18.52
C ILE A 66 2.79 -4.92 19.86
N ASN A 67 1.65 -5.59 19.90
CA ASN A 67 1.15 -6.25 21.11
C ASN A 67 2.07 -7.37 21.60
N LYS A 68 2.62 -8.17 20.68
CA LYS A 68 3.51 -9.30 20.99
C LYS A 68 4.81 -8.83 21.66
N ILE A 69 5.40 -7.74 21.17
CA ILE A 69 6.68 -7.22 21.70
C ILE A 69 6.48 -6.14 22.77
N ARG A 70 5.23 -5.81 23.11
CA ARG A 70 4.88 -4.63 23.91
C ARG A 70 5.61 -4.57 25.25
N ALA A 71 5.79 -5.70 25.92
CA ALA A 71 6.46 -5.76 27.21
C ALA A 71 7.93 -5.34 27.15
N ASP A 72 8.58 -5.53 26.00
CA ASP A 72 10.02 -5.28 25.79
C ASP A 72 10.31 -3.85 25.31
N LEU A 73 9.28 -3.07 25.00
CA LEU A 73 9.41 -1.71 24.48
C LEU A 73 9.34 -0.67 25.60
N ASN A 74 10.13 0.40 25.47
CA ASN A 74 9.92 1.63 26.22
C ASN A 74 8.66 2.38 25.71
N GLU A 75 8.12 3.29 26.50
CA GLU A 75 6.88 4.02 26.15
C GLU A 75 7.00 4.84 24.87
N THR A 76 8.14 5.51 24.65
CA THR A 76 8.36 6.31 23.44
C THR A 76 8.31 5.44 22.18
N THR A 77 8.93 4.27 22.19
CA THR A 77 8.89 3.33 21.06
C THR A 77 7.48 2.77 20.85
N LYS A 78 6.72 2.50 21.92
CA LYS A 78 5.31 2.08 21.81
C LYS A 78 4.46 3.15 21.13
N GLU A 79 4.65 4.41 21.50
CA GLU A 79 3.94 5.54 20.91
C GLU A 79 4.30 5.70 19.43
N SER A 80 5.59 5.75 19.07
CA SER A 80 6.01 5.90 17.67
C SER A 80 5.52 4.74 16.78
N LEU A 81 5.55 3.49 17.27
CA LEU A 81 5.02 2.35 16.51
C LEU A 81 3.50 2.40 16.36
N SER A 82 2.79 2.84 17.41
CA SER A 82 1.33 3.02 17.36
C SER A 82 0.94 4.14 16.38
N ASP A 83 1.70 5.24 16.37
CA ASP A 83 1.54 6.33 15.41
C ASP A 83 1.84 5.88 13.98
N LEU A 84 2.87 5.07 13.75
CA LEU A 84 3.15 4.48 12.43
C LEU A 84 2.02 3.57 11.95
N CYS A 85 1.49 2.72 12.83
CA CYS A 85 0.34 1.86 12.52
C CYS A 85 -0.91 2.70 12.18
N ARG A 86 -1.16 3.76 12.96
CA ARG A 86 -2.23 4.72 12.69
C ARG A 86 -2.03 5.43 11.35
N LEU A 87 -0.83 5.92 11.06
CA LEU A 87 -0.50 6.59 9.80
C LEU A 87 -0.70 5.66 8.61
N TYR A 88 -0.28 4.40 8.73
CA TYR A 88 -0.50 3.37 7.72
C TYR A 88 -2.00 3.17 7.42
N MET A 89 -2.85 3.04 8.44
CA MET A 89 -4.30 2.87 8.25
C MET A 89 -4.95 4.12 7.66
N LEU A 90 -4.58 5.32 8.11
CA LEU A 90 -5.09 6.58 7.56
C LEU A 90 -4.69 6.73 6.08
N GLY A 91 -3.44 6.39 5.73
CA GLY A 91 -2.95 6.36 4.36
C GLY A 91 -3.66 5.32 3.49
N SER A 92 -3.96 4.15 4.04
CA SER A 92 -4.72 3.11 3.33
C SER A 92 -6.17 3.53 3.07
N LEU A 93 -6.77 4.33 3.96
CA LEU A 93 -8.15 4.78 3.84
C LEU A 93 -8.34 6.00 2.91
N ALA A 94 -7.40 6.94 2.88
CA ALA A 94 -7.57 8.20 2.14
C ALA A 94 -6.27 8.80 1.58
N GLY A 95 -5.20 8.02 1.46
CA GLY A 95 -3.98 8.40 0.76
C GLY A 95 -4.18 8.56 -0.76
N PRO A 96 -3.17 9.05 -1.48
CA PRO A 96 -3.24 9.27 -2.93
C PRO A 96 -3.51 7.98 -3.71
N ASP A 97 -2.98 6.85 -3.22
CA ASP A 97 -3.15 5.53 -3.83
C ASP A 97 -4.17 4.67 -3.08
N ALA A 98 -4.98 5.25 -2.19
CA ALA A 98 -5.92 4.49 -1.38
C ALA A 98 -6.97 3.80 -2.26
N VAL A 99 -7.35 2.58 -1.87
CA VAL A 99 -8.52 1.92 -2.46
C VAL A 99 -9.76 2.77 -2.22
N GLU A 100 -10.40 3.20 -3.31
CA GLU A 100 -11.60 4.02 -3.27
C GLU A 100 -12.70 3.32 -2.47
N TRP A 101 -13.34 4.08 -1.57
CA TRP A 101 -14.47 3.61 -0.82
C TRP A 101 -15.64 4.56 -1.04
N ALA A 102 -16.43 4.28 -2.07
CA ALA A 102 -17.49 5.18 -2.56
C ALA A 102 -18.54 5.57 -1.50
N ILE A 103 -18.70 4.76 -0.45
CA ILE A 103 -19.63 5.04 0.66
C ILE A 103 -19.02 5.91 1.76
N MET A 104 -17.72 6.23 1.69
CA MET A 104 -17.06 7.11 2.66
C MET A 104 -17.50 8.57 2.42
N PRO A 105 -18.06 9.27 3.43
CA PRO A 105 -18.41 10.67 3.28
C PRO A 105 -17.18 11.55 2.99
N ALA A 106 -17.28 12.47 2.03
CA ALA A 106 -16.18 13.36 1.65
C ALA A 106 -15.64 14.21 2.83
N SER A 107 -16.49 14.57 3.78
CA SER A 107 -16.10 15.24 5.02
C SER A 107 -15.19 14.36 5.87
N PHE A 108 -15.52 13.07 6.00
CA PHE A 108 -14.71 12.09 6.72
C PHE A 108 -13.39 11.82 6.00
N SER A 109 -13.38 11.65 4.68
CA SER A 109 -12.14 11.49 3.90
C SER A 109 -11.20 12.69 4.07
N SER A 110 -11.76 13.90 4.15
CA SER A 110 -10.97 15.12 4.38
C SER A 110 -10.40 15.19 5.79
N TYR A 111 -11.17 14.75 6.79
CA TYR A 111 -10.69 14.58 8.16
C TYR A 111 -9.54 13.57 8.25
N VAL A 112 -9.70 12.37 7.68
CA VAL A 112 -8.65 11.32 7.63
C VAL A 112 -7.37 11.84 6.99
N ARG A 113 -7.48 12.54 5.85
CA ARG A 113 -6.32 13.16 5.19
C ARG A 113 -5.64 14.21 6.06
N ASN A 114 -6.40 15.00 6.80
CA ASN A 114 -5.84 15.99 7.71
C ASN A 114 -5.11 15.34 8.90
N GLU A 115 -5.72 14.33 9.51
CA GLU A 115 -5.10 13.54 10.59
C GLU A 115 -3.79 12.89 10.12
N ALA A 116 -3.77 12.31 8.91
CA ALA A 116 -2.56 11.75 8.33
C ALA A 116 -1.44 12.80 8.21
N ARG A 117 -1.75 14.01 7.74
CA ARG A 117 -0.75 15.10 7.65
C ARG A 117 -0.22 15.53 9.01
N CYS A 118 -1.10 15.67 10.01
CA CYS A 118 -0.72 16.01 11.37
C CYS A 118 0.21 14.94 11.96
N LEU A 119 -0.12 13.67 11.74
CA LEU A 119 0.65 12.54 12.23
C LEU A 119 2.00 12.40 11.53
N SER A 120 2.06 12.60 10.20
CA SER A 120 3.32 12.67 9.46
C SER A 120 4.23 13.78 9.99
N ARG A 121 3.68 14.94 10.37
CA ARG A 121 4.45 16.03 10.99
C ARG A 121 4.95 15.67 12.40
N LYS A 122 4.19 14.88 13.16
CA LYS A 122 4.63 14.36 14.46
C LYS A 122 5.81 13.40 14.28
N LEU A 123 5.65 12.40 13.40
CA LEU A 123 6.63 11.36 13.14
C LEU A 123 7.89 11.84 12.42
N SER A 124 7.86 12.99 11.72
CA SER A 124 9.03 13.50 11.02
C SER A 124 10.22 13.78 11.95
N ARG A 125 9.96 14.05 13.23
CA ARG A 125 11.00 14.23 14.26
C ARG A 125 11.77 12.93 14.54
N ASP A 126 11.07 11.80 14.48
CA ASP A 126 11.62 10.48 14.78
C ASP A 126 12.10 9.75 13.52
N ALA A 127 11.75 10.26 12.32
CA ALA A 127 12.03 9.60 11.05
C ALA A 127 13.49 9.16 10.84
N PRO A 128 14.53 9.97 11.16
CA PRO A 128 15.92 9.50 11.03
C PRO A 128 16.23 8.29 11.93
N ALA A 129 15.73 8.28 13.17
CA ALA A 129 15.94 7.18 14.10
C ALA A 129 15.17 5.92 13.68
N LEU A 130 13.94 6.09 13.20
CA LEU A 130 13.12 4.99 12.65
C LEU A 130 13.78 4.36 11.42
N CYS A 131 14.34 5.17 10.53
CA CYS A 131 15.09 4.68 9.36
C CYS A 131 16.40 3.99 9.78
N ALA A 132 17.14 4.57 10.74
CA ALA A 132 18.38 3.98 11.24
C ALA A 132 18.15 2.61 11.92
N ALA A 133 16.97 2.38 12.50
CA ALA A 133 16.61 1.13 13.17
C ALA A 133 16.59 -0.09 12.23
N PHE A 134 16.45 0.11 10.91
CA PHE A 134 16.60 -0.97 9.93
C PHE A 134 18.04 -1.47 9.81
N ASN A 135 19.01 -0.73 10.36
CA ASN A 135 20.44 -1.06 10.36
C ASN A 135 20.98 -1.39 8.95
N LEU A 136 20.51 -0.65 7.95
CA LEU A 136 20.92 -0.83 6.56
C LEU A 136 22.33 -0.25 6.37
N THR A 137 23.22 -1.05 5.78
CA THR A 137 24.56 -0.58 5.42
C THR A 137 24.51 0.36 4.22
N ALA A 138 25.51 1.24 4.07
CA ALA A 138 25.63 2.11 2.89
C ALA A 138 25.68 1.30 1.58
N SER A 139 26.30 0.11 1.61
CA SER A 139 26.30 -0.82 0.47
C SER A 139 24.94 -1.45 0.18
N MET A 140 24.04 -1.58 1.16
CA MET A 140 22.66 -2.05 0.92
C MET A 140 21.76 -0.92 0.40
N LEU A 141 22.03 0.32 0.79
CA LEU A 141 21.32 1.51 0.28
C LEU A 141 21.72 1.86 -1.14
N ARG A 142 22.95 1.54 -1.55
CA ARG A 142 23.42 1.60 -2.94
C ARG A 142 22.97 0.30 -3.61
N ALA A 143 21.99 0.37 -4.52
CA ALA A 143 21.65 -0.80 -5.32
C ALA A 143 22.92 -1.33 -6.03
N PRO A 144 23.15 -2.64 -6.20
CA PRO A 144 24.33 -3.14 -6.90
C PRO A 144 24.49 -2.60 -8.34
N ILE A 145 23.37 -2.26 -8.98
CA ILE A 145 23.27 -1.55 -10.26
C ILE A 145 23.72 -0.08 -10.21
N SER A 146 23.90 0.50 -9.02
CA SER A 146 24.40 1.87 -8.80
C SER A 146 25.90 1.91 -8.45
N GLY A 147 26.64 0.83 -8.69
CA GLY A 147 28.10 0.81 -8.63
C GLY A 147 28.70 1.57 -9.81
N ASP A 148 29.11 0.85 -10.85
CA ASP A 148 29.47 1.42 -12.15
C ASP A 148 28.40 1.00 -13.17
N TRP A 149 27.36 1.83 -13.29
CA TRP A 149 26.26 1.58 -14.24
C TRP A 149 26.75 1.57 -15.69
N ILE A 150 27.86 2.26 -15.98
CA ILE A 150 28.50 2.27 -17.29
C ILE A 150 29.17 0.93 -17.53
N GLU A 151 29.92 0.40 -16.55
CA GLU A 151 30.49 -0.96 -16.63
C GLU A 151 29.41 -2.04 -16.73
N TYR A 152 28.33 -1.94 -15.94
CA TYR A 152 27.21 -2.89 -15.98
C TYR A 152 26.57 -2.95 -17.37
N ASN A 153 26.34 -1.80 -18.01
CA ASN A 153 25.78 -1.72 -19.37
C ASN A 153 26.83 -1.84 -20.49
N SER A 154 28.12 -1.95 -20.17
CA SER A 154 29.19 -2.13 -21.18
C SER A 154 29.28 -3.56 -21.72
N LYS A 155 28.58 -4.52 -21.09
CA LYS A 155 28.57 -5.93 -21.46
C LYS A 155 27.33 -6.26 -22.30
N ASP A 156 27.56 -6.78 -23.50
CA ASP A 156 26.49 -7.26 -24.38
C ASP A 156 25.59 -8.28 -23.66
N GLY A 157 24.27 -8.03 -23.70
CA GLY A 157 23.25 -8.90 -23.11
C GLY A 157 22.84 -8.56 -21.67
N LEU A 158 23.42 -7.52 -21.05
CA LEU A 158 23.06 -7.03 -19.71
C LEU A 158 22.63 -5.54 -19.74
N CYS A 159 21.90 -5.14 -20.78
CA CYS A 159 21.34 -3.79 -20.89
C CYS A 159 20.11 -3.67 -19.99
N GLY A 160 20.28 -3.08 -18.80
CA GLY A 160 19.16 -2.80 -17.89
C GLY A 160 18.21 -1.71 -18.39
N GLU A 161 18.59 -0.99 -19.44
CA GLU A 161 17.76 0.00 -20.12
C GLU A 161 17.50 -0.41 -21.58
N VAL A 162 16.27 -0.19 -22.04
CA VAL A 162 15.90 -0.28 -23.46
C VAL A 162 16.50 0.94 -24.17
N ILE A 163 17.69 0.77 -24.74
CA ILE A 163 18.38 1.81 -25.51
C ILE A 163 17.78 2.01 -26.92
N ASP A 164 16.86 1.14 -27.31
CA ASP A 164 16.33 1.03 -28.68
C ASP A 164 14.82 1.35 -28.76
N TRP A 165 14.32 2.27 -27.92
CA TRP A 165 12.99 2.85 -28.16
C TRP A 165 13.09 3.95 -29.23
N SER A 166 13.11 3.54 -30.49
CA SER A 166 12.72 4.42 -31.59
C SER A 166 11.26 4.13 -31.89
N PRO A 167 10.31 5.06 -31.62
CA PRO A 167 9.00 4.94 -32.25
C PRO A 167 9.28 5.09 -33.74
N ASP A 168 8.97 4.07 -34.53
CA ASP A 168 9.16 4.13 -35.97
C ASP A 168 8.17 5.16 -36.54
N ILE A 169 8.58 6.44 -36.57
CA ILE A 169 7.78 7.55 -37.11
C ILE A 169 7.80 7.53 -38.65
N ARG A 170 8.41 6.51 -39.28
CA ARG A 170 8.47 6.36 -40.74
C ARG A 170 7.16 5.89 -41.39
N GLY A 171 6.05 5.89 -40.65
CA GLY A 171 4.70 5.61 -41.15
C GLY A 171 3.70 6.77 -41.05
N LEU A 172 4.12 7.96 -40.62
CA LEU A 172 3.22 9.12 -40.42
C LEU A 172 3.62 10.37 -41.23
N THR A 173 4.04 10.19 -42.48
CA THR A 173 4.08 11.26 -43.49
C THR A 173 3.23 10.89 -44.68
#